data_AF-D7GHR7-F1
#
_entry.id   AF-D7GHR7-F1
#
_cell.length_a   1.000
_cell.length_b   1.000
_cell.length_c   1.000
_cell.angle_alpha   90.00
_cell.angle_beta   90.00
_cell.angle_gamma   90.00
#
_symmetry.space_group_name_H-M   'P 1'
#
loop_
_entity.id
_entity.type
_entity.pdbx_description
1 polymer ?
#
loop_
_entity_poly.entity_id
_entity_poly.type
_entity_poly.pdbx_seq_one_letter_code
_entity_poly.pdbx_strand_id
1 'polypeptide(L)'
;MTAISAVVGDITTQDVDAIVNPTNTEMRPGGGVDRAIHDAAGPGLLEEVRSRFPTGLAVGDAGWTHGGRLAARYVIHTVGPLQPTSKKSEQLLASCYRRCLQIADELGIQTIAFPVIGVWSYGWPGNKAIPIEARTLMESPSSVSRIMIIASDEVIRDQVLACLINKAWLRLLQGVRVLHERGFEGVRVWAGFGPVGGWRIQITDVDYMKKLPDSEIYIAREYRSDRVYWNRWGAQVGKTLITNLTTPGEVADLLLGEVPYLAQKKSDPEYVVWYQALVSVCEGLEAQPWTSSDWVTPPGWGIGQKVVFPYPPAPKG
;
A
#
# COMPACT_ATOMS: atom_id res chain seq x y z
N MET A 1 -5.64 10.25 8.27
CA MET A 1 -4.87 9.18 7.61
C MET A 1 -4.49 9.64 6.21
N THR A 2 -3.30 9.28 5.75
CA THR A 2 -2.80 9.58 4.41
C THR A 2 -3.22 8.49 3.42
N ALA A 3 -4.07 8.82 2.44
CA ALA A 3 -4.40 7.94 1.33
C ALA A 3 -3.29 7.99 0.28
N ILE A 4 -2.70 6.85 -0.09
CA ILE A 4 -1.69 6.76 -1.16
C ILE A 4 -2.27 6.02 -2.35
N SER A 5 -2.11 6.58 -3.54
CA SER A 5 -2.56 6.00 -4.80
C SER A 5 -1.47 6.12 -5.87
N ALA A 6 -1.56 5.31 -6.92
CA ALA A 6 -0.68 5.39 -8.07
C ALA A 6 -1.49 5.40 -9.37
N VAL A 7 -1.21 6.33 -10.27
CA VAL A 7 -1.90 6.50 -11.56
C VAL A 7 -0.90 6.78 -12.67
N VAL A 8 -1.23 6.42 -13.91
CA VAL A 8 -0.47 6.85 -15.08
C VAL A 8 -0.93 8.25 -15.46
N GLY A 9 -0.01 9.19 -15.67
CA GLY A 9 -0.40 10.54 -16.06
C GLY A 9 0.74 11.54 -16.17
N ASP A 10 0.36 12.79 -16.39
CA ASP A 10 1.26 13.93 -16.44
C ASP A 10 1.19 14.70 -15.12
N ILE A 11 2.32 14.80 -14.42
CA ILE A 11 2.39 15.49 -13.14
C ILE A 11 2.04 16.98 -13.23
N THR A 12 2.24 17.61 -14.39
CA THR A 12 1.99 19.04 -14.60
C THR A 12 0.50 19.39 -14.63
N THR A 13 -0.37 18.40 -14.80
CA THR A 13 -1.83 18.57 -14.90
C THR A 13 -2.58 18.18 -13.63
N GLN A 14 -1.86 17.82 -12.56
CA GLN A 14 -2.47 17.34 -11.32
C GLN A 14 -3.09 18.48 -10.51
N ASP A 15 -4.37 18.34 -10.18
CA ASP A 15 -5.10 19.23 -9.28
C ASP A 15 -4.90 18.79 -7.82
N VAL A 16 -3.79 19.28 -7.25
CA VAL A 16 -3.31 19.01 -5.89
C VAL A 16 -2.68 20.29 -5.34
N ASP A 17 -2.48 20.37 -4.03
CA ASP A 17 -1.88 21.56 -3.44
C ASP A 17 -0.42 21.74 -3.84
N ALA A 18 0.33 20.64 -3.98
CA ALA A 18 1.72 20.66 -4.42
C ALA A 18 2.09 19.48 -5.32
N ILE A 19 2.98 19.74 -6.28
CA ILE A 19 3.66 18.69 -7.04
C ILE A 19 5.14 18.65 -6.67
N VAL A 20 5.76 17.49 -6.79
CA VAL A 20 7.20 17.32 -6.56
C VAL A 20 7.97 17.35 -7.86
N ASN A 21 9.03 18.16 -7.90
CA ASN A 21 9.96 18.27 -9.01
C ASN A 21 11.34 17.69 -8.63
N PRO A 22 11.74 16.54 -9.19
CA PRO A 22 13.10 16.03 -9.10
C PRO A 22 14.04 16.86 -9.98
N THR A 23 15.01 17.55 -9.36
CA THR A 23 15.94 18.42 -10.05
C THR A 23 17.40 18.14 -9.65
N ASN A 24 18.34 18.90 -10.21
CA ASN A 24 19.78 18.79 -9.93
C ASN A 24 20.24 19.73 -8.80
N THR A 25 21.47 19.54 -8.33
CA THR A 25 22.06 20.32 -7.23
C THR A 25 22.16 21.81 -7.52
N GLU A 26 22.24 22.20 -8.80
CA GLU A 26 22.32 23.61 -9.20
C GLU A 26 20.95 24.31 -9.19
N MET A 27 19.87 23.54 -9.02
CA MET A 27 18.48 24.02 -9.08
C MET A 27 18.24 24.79 -10.39
N ARG A 28 18.68 24.21 -11.51
CA ARG A 28 18.47 24.74 -12.86
C ARG A 28 17.69 23.71 -13.69
N PRO A 29 16.82 24.15 -14.61
CA PRO A 29 15.98 23.24 -15.36
C PRO A 29 16.82 22.22 -16.13
N GLY A 30 16.62 20.95 -15.82
CA GLY A 30 17.16 19.80 -16.54
C GLY A 30 16.24 19.33 -17.65
N GLY A 31 16.26 18.03 -17.92
CA GLY A 31 15.36 17.35 -18.85
C GLY A 31 14.20 16.61 -18.16
N GLY A 32 13.40 15.88 -18.93
CA GLY A 32 12.35 15.01 -18.40
C GLY A 32 11.25 15.77 -17.64
N VAL A 33 10.88 15.25 -16.47
CA VAL A 33 9.82 15.84 -15.62
C VAL A 33 10.15 17.27 -15.19
N ASP A 34 11.42 17.57 -14.86
CA ASP A 34 11.85 18.91 -14.47
C ASP A 34 11.59 19.93 -15.59
N ARG A 35 11.92 19.54 -16.83
CA ARG A 35 11.65 20.38 -18.01
C ARG A 35 10.16 20.60 -18.21
N ALA A 36 9.37 19.54 -18.14
CA ALA A 36 7.92 19.62 -18.32
C ALA A 36 7.28 20.56 -17.28
N ILE A 37 7.69 20.46 -16.02
CA ILE A 37 7.23 21.34 -14.93
C ILE A 37 7.60 22.80 -15.22
N HIS A 38 8.83 23.08 -15.62
CA HIS A 38 9.25 24.46 -15.94
C HIS A 38 8.52 25.03 -17.16
N ASP A 39 8.31 24.25 -18.21
CA ASP A 39 7.58 24.70 -19.40
C ASP A 39 6.11 25.00 -19.07
N ALA A 40 5.46 24.14 -18.28
CA ALA A 40 4.07 24.33 -17.86
C ALA A 40 3.91 25.53 -16.90
N ALA A 41 4.73 25.61 -15.85
CA ALA A 41 4.66 26.68 -14.84
C ALA A 41 4.98 28.07 -15.41
N GLY A 42 5.81 28.13 -16.46
CA GLY A 42 6.24 29.37 -17.09
C GLY A 42 7.50 29.99 -16.48
N PRO A 43 8.00 31.10 -17.09
CA PRO A 43 9.32 31.64 -16.78
C PRO A 43 9.49 32.11 -15.32
N GLY A 44 8.40 32.56 -14.68
CA GLY A 44 8.40 33.02 -13.30
C GLY A 44 8.86 31.95 -12.30
N LEU A 45 8.65 30.66 -12.59
CA LEU A 45 9.14 29.57 -11.75
C LEU A 45 10.67 29.60 -11.67
N LEU A 46 11.37 29.77 -12.80
CA LEU A 46 12.82 29.80 -12.83
C LEU A 46 13.38 31.05 -12.12
N GLU A 47 12.69 32.18 -12.22
CA GLU A 47 13.06 33.41 -11.51
C GLU A 47 12.99 33.20 -9.99
N GLU A 48 11.91 32.61 -9.49
CA GLU A 48 11.76 32.29 -8.06
C GLU A 48 12.80 31.26 -7.60
N VAL A 49 13.03 30.19 -8.38
CA VAL A 49 14.05 29.18 -8.08
C VAL A 49 15.44 29.83 -7.96
N ARG A 50 15.82 30.72 -8.89
CA ARG A 50 17.11 31.43 -8.84
C ARG A 50 17.24 32.34 -7.62
N SER A 51 16.15 33.02 -7.25
CA SER A 51 16.12 33.91 -6.09
C SER A 51 16.22 33.16 -4.77
N ARG A 52 15.49 32.04 -4.64
CA ARG A 52 15.44 31.25 -3.39
C ARG A 52 16.62 30.31 -3.22
N PHE A 53 17.16 29.78 -4.31
CA PHE A 53 18.25 28.79 -4.30
C PHE A 53 19.46 29.29 -5.11
N PRO A 54 20.07 30.43 -4.74
CA PRO A 54 21.19 31.00 -5.47
C PRO A 54 22.42 30.08 -5.47
N THR A 55 22.58 29.29 -4.41
CA THR A 55 23.68 28.32 -4.21
C THR A 55 23.24 26.87 -4.45
N GLY A 56 22.04 26.64 -4.98
CA GLY A 56 21.51 25.30 -5.21
C GLY A 56 20.99 24.62 -3.94
N LEU A 57 20.87 23.29 -4.00
CA LEU A 57 20.33 22.44 -2.93
C LEU A 57 21.12 21.13 -2.82
N ALA A 58 21.28 20.62 -1.60
CA ALA A 58 22.01 19.37 -1.36
C ALA A 58 21.21 18.13 -1.82
N VAL A 59 21.91 17.09 -2.25
CA VAL A 59 21.29 15.79 -2.57
C VAL A 59 20.57 15.26 -1.34
N GLY A 60 19.34 14.77 -1.51
CA GLY A 60 18.49 14.28 -0.43
C GLY A 60 17.69 15.35 0.31
N ASP A 61 17.82 16.63 -0.08
CA ASP A 61 17.06 17.73 0.49
C ASP A 61 15.94 18.22 -0.44
N ALA A 62 15.05 19.06 0.09
CA ALA A 62 13.96 19.67 -0.65
C ALA A 62 13.80 21.17 -0.32
N GLY A 63 13.22 21.91 -1.25
CA GLY A 63 12.82 23.31 -1.10
C GLY A 63 11.57 23.58 -1.94
N TRP A 64 10.91 24.73 -1.76
CA TRP A 64 9.66 25.02 -2.48
C TRP A 64 9.63 26.40 -3.14
N THR A 65 8.77 26.51 -4.15
CA THR A 65 8.38 27.73 -4.86
C THR A 65 6.87 27.72 -5.12
N HIS A 66 6.32 28.82 -5.64
CA HIS A 66 4.94 28.86 -6.11
C HIS A 66 4.80 28.14 -7.46
N GLY A 67 3.62 27.59 -7.75
CA GLY A 67 3.35 26.81 -8.95
C GLY A 67 3.30 27.59 -10.26
N GLY A 68 3.34 28.92 -10.23
CA GLY A 68 3.20 29.75 -11.42
C GLY A 68 1.86 29.50 -12.12
N ARG A 69 1.89 28.98 -13.34
CA ARG A 69 0.70 28.63 -14.13
C ARG A 69 0.17 27.21 -13.92
N LEU A 70 0.81 26.40 -13.09
CA LEU A 70 0.33 25.05 -12.78
C LEU A 70 -1.00 25.11 -12.02
N ALA A 71 -1.79 24.03 -12.09
CA ALA A 71 -2.96 23.85 -11.22
C ALA A 71 -2.53 23.75 -9.75
N ALA A 72 -1.36 23.15 -9.49
CA ALA A 72 -0.81 23.07 -8.16
C ALA A 72 -0.30 24.42 -7.65
N ARG A 73 -0.58 24.70 -6.37
CA ARG A 73 -0.23 25.96 -5.72
C ARG A 73 1.27 26.09 -5.47
N TYR A 74 1.92 24.96 -5.19
CA TYR A 74 3.35 24.89 -4.89
C TYR A 74 4.06 23.85 -5.75
N VAL A 75 5.34 24.10 -6.03
CA VAL A 75 6.28 23.09 -6.52
C VAL A 75 7.31 22.84 -5.43
N ILE A 76 7.39 21.61 -4.96
CA ILE A 76 8.44 21.17 -4.03
C ILE A 76 9.55 20.54 -4.87
N HIS A 77 10.68 21.23 -4.94
CA HIS A 77 11.87 20.79 -5.64
C HIS A 77 12.73 19.92 -4.73
N THR A 78 13.18 18.77 -5.22
CA THR A 78 14.07 17.89 -4.46
C THR A 78 15.19 17.34 -5.32
N VAL A 79 16.36 17.13 -4.72
CA VAL A 79 17.56 16.68 -5.44
C VAL A 79 17.81 15.20 -5.19
N GLY A 80 17.47 14.37 -6.17
CA GLY A 80 17.67 12.92 -6.13
C GLY A 80 19.15 12.51 -6.31
N PRO A 81 19.58 11.37 -5.72
CA PRO A 81 20.91 10.81 -5.97
C PRO A 81 21.06 10.23 -7.39
N LEU A 82 22.18 10.52 -8.05
CA LEU A 82 22.46 10.15 -9.45
C LEU A 82 22.49 8.66 -9.77
N GLN A 83 22.82 7.76 -8.82
CA GLN A 83 22.83 6.31 -9.05
C GLN A 83 22.66 5.52 -7.73
N PRO A 84 22.09 4.29 -7.79
CA PRO A 84 21.97 3.38 -6.64
C PRO A 84 23.29 2.65 -6.34
N THR A 85 24.39 3.38 -6.20
CA THR A 85 25.75 2.83 -6.02
C THR A 85 26.05 2.42 -4.59
N SER A 86 25.21 2.81 -3.62
CA SER A 86 25.46 2.54 -2.20
C SER A 86 24.19 2.64 -1.35
N LYS A 87 24.25 2.08 -0.13
CA LYS A 87 23.24 2.29 0.92
C LYS A 87 23.02 3.78 1.23
N LYS A 88 24.05 4.61 1.09
CA LYS A 88 23.94 6.06 1.24
C LYS A 88 23.02 6.65 0.17
N SER A 89 23.13 6.20 -1.09
CA SER A 89 22.24 6.63 -2.17
C SER A 89 20.78 6.27 -1.88
N GLU A 90 20.51 5.08 -1.33
CA GLU A 90 19.16 4.67 -0.93
C GLU A 90 18.61 5.55 0.20
N GLN A 91 19.44 5.87 1.19
CA GLN A 91 19.07 6.77 2.29
C GLN A 91 18.78 8.19 1.81
N LEU A 92 19.54 8.69 0.83
CA LEU A 92 19.33 10.00 0.21
C LEU A 92 18.04 10.03 -0.62
N LEU A 93 17.74 8.97 -1.37
CA LEU A 93 16.46 8.86 -2.10
C LEU A 93 15.28 8.88 -1.12
N ALA A 94 15.37 8.09 -0.03
CA ALA A 94 14.37 8.13 1.04
C ALA A 94 14.29 9.53 1.69
N SER A 95 15.42 10.25 1.79
CA SER A 95 15.44 11.61 2.33
C SER A 95 14.65 12.59 1.46
N CYS A 96 14.70 12.45 0.13
CA CYS A 96 13.94 13.30 -0.80
C CYS A 96 12.44 13.27 -0.47
N TYR A 97 11.86 12.06 -0.36
CA TYR A 97 10.45 11.90 -0.01
C TYR A 97 10.12 12.44 1.38
N ARG A 98 10.94 12.16 2.39
CA ARG A 98 10.74 12.68 3.76
C ARG A 98 10.77 14.20 3.81
N ARG A 99 11.75 14.84 3.16
CA ARG A 99 11.89 16.30 3.14
C ARG A 99 10.73 16.95 2.39
N CYS A 100 10.23 16.33 1.32
CA CYS A 100 9.03 16.81 0.63
C CYS A 100 7.79 16.77 1.53
N LEU A 101 7.58 15.69 2.29
CA LEU A 101 6.47 15.59 3.23
C LEU A 101 6.59 16.60 4.39
N GLN A 102 7.81 16.83 4.89
CA GLN A 102 8.06 17.85 5.92
C GLN A 102 7.73 19.26 5.44
N ILE A 103 8.14 19.61 4.21
CA ILE A 103 7.76 20.90 3.61
C ILE A 103 6.24 20.98 3.40
N ALA A 104 5.60 19.88 3.00
CA ALA A 104 4.15 19.84 2.87
C ALA A 104 3.47 20.17 4.20
N ASP A 105 3.93 19.58 5.30
CA ASP A 105 3.43 19.86 6.64
C ASP A 105 3.70 21.31 7.08
N GLU A 106 4.91 21.83 6.82
CA GLU A 106 5.28 23.23 7.12
C GLU A 106 4.38 24.24 6.39
N LEU A 107 3.89 23.90 5.20
CA LEU A 107 2.99 24.72 4.39
C LEU A 107 1.50 24.42 4.60
N GLY A 108 1.16 23.44 5.45
CA GLY A 108 -0.23 23.00 5.65
C GLY A 108 -0.87 22.35 4.42
N ILE A 109 -0.07 21.84 3.49
CA ILE A 109 -0.51 21.13 2.27
C ILE A 109 -1.24 19.83 2.66
N GLN A 110 -2.38 19.58 2.03
CA GLN A 110 -3.20 18.39 2.29
C GLN A 110 -3.08 17.34 1.18
N THR A 111 -2.78 17.77 -0.05
CA THR A 111 -2.69 16.91 -1.23
C THR A 111 -1.39 17.14 -1.99
N ILE A 112 -0.65 16.07 -2.25
CA ILE A 112 0.66 16.15 -2.92
C ILE A 112 0.79 15.06 -4.00
N ALA A 113 1.40 15.41 -5.13
CA ALA A 113 1.74 14.46 -6.18
C ALA A 113 3.25 14.30 -6.34
N PHE A 114 3.72 13.05 -6.34
CA PHE A 114 5.11 12.68 -6.60
C PHE A 114 5.23 12.00 -7.97
N PRO A 115 6.26 12.30 -8.76
CA PRO A 115 6.71 11.36 -9.77
C PRO A 115 7.54 10.27 -9.07
N VAL A 116 7.77 9.13 -9.75
CA VAL A 116 8.68 8.10 -9.23
C VAL A 116 10.13 8.60 -9.32
N ILE A 117 10.67 9.12 -8.21
CA ILE A 117 11.98 9.77 -8.16
C ILE A 117 13.09 8.74 -8.40
N GLY A 118 14.05 9.10 -9.26
CA GLY A 118 15.26 8.32 -9.54
C GLY A 118 15.16 7.43 -10.78
N VAL A 119 13.95 7.06 -11.21
CA VAL A 119 13.75 6.29 -12.45
C VAL A 119 14.00 7.18 -13.67
N TRP A 120 14.52 6.61 -14.75
CA TRP A 120 14.91 7.29 -16.00
C TRP A 120 16.18 8.14 -15.91
N SER A 121 16.08 9.46 -15.71
CA SER A 121 17.22 10.39 -15.89
C SER A 121 18.36 10.18 -14.88
N TYR A 122 18.06 9.57 -13.73
CA TYR A 122 19.03 9.21 -12.68
C TYR A 122 19.37 7.71 -12.68
N GLY A 123 18.94 6.95 -13.70
CA GLY A 123 19.38 5.56 -13.92
C GLY A 123 19.02 4.56 -12.81
N TRP A 124 18.09 4.85 -11.90
CA TRP A 124 17.65 3.86 -10.93
C TRP A 124 16.78 2.79 -11.59
N PRO A 125 17.09 1.50 -11.40
CA PRO A 125 16.15 0.43 -11.72
C PRO A 125 14.86 0.58 -10.91
N GLY A 126 13.70 0.43 -11.56
CA GLY A 126 12.38 0.54 -10.90
C GLY A 126 12.26 -0.38 -9.67
N ASN A 127 12.77 -1.61 -9.77
CA ASN A 127 12.81 -2.58 -8.66
C ASN A 127 13.69 -2.17 -7.46
N LYS A 128 14.46 -1.07 -7.55
CA LYS A 128 15.19 -0.48 -6.43
C LYS A 128 14.56 0.82 -5.93
N ALA A 129 14.17 1.72 -6.84
CA ALA A 129 13.61 3.02 -6.45
C ALA A 129 12.20 2.89 -5.86
N ILE A 130 11.33 2.10 -6.48
CA ILE A 130 9.90 2.00 -6.10
C ILE A 130 9.71 1.41 -4.70
N PRO A 131 10.43 0.35 -4.27
CA PRO A 131 10.33 -0.12 -2.90
C PRO A 131 10.76 0.94 -1.86
N ILE A 132 11.72 1.80 -2.19
CA ILE A 132 12.18 2.89 -1.31
C ILE A 132 11.11 3.98 -1.24
N GLU A 133 10.56 4.40 -2.38
CA GLU A 133 9.43 5.33 -2.47
C GLU A 133 8.25 4.86 -1.63
N ALA A 134 7.72 3.68 -1.94
CA ALA A 134 6.54 3.14 -1.29
C ALA A 134 6.76 3.02 0.22
N ARG A 135 7.87 2.41 0.64
CA ARG A 135 8.20 2.28 2.06
C ARG A 135 8.26 3.65 2.74
N THR A 136 8.99 4.58 2.15
CA THR A 136 9.22 5.89 2.76
C THR A 136 7.92 6.67 2.89
N LEU A 137 7.10 6.73 1.84
CA LEU A 137 5.82 7.44 1.88
C LEU A 137 4.84 6.81 2.86
N MET A 138 4.89 5.48 3.05
CA MET A 138 4.04 4.79 4.01
C MET A 138 4.49 4.96 5.48
N GLU A 139 5.79 5.01 5.73
CA GLU A 139 6.36 5.05 7.08
C GLU A 139 6.62 6.47 7.61
N SER A 140 6.65 7.46 6.73
CA SER A 140 6.94 8.84 7.12
C SER A 140 5.70 9.50 7.76
N PRO A 141 5.82 10.06 8.98
CA PRO A 141 4.73 10.81 9.57
C PRO A 141 4.48 12.08 8.77
N SER A 142 3.21 12.37 8.46
CA SER A 142 2.80 13.61 7.80
C SER A 142 1.33 13.92 8.06
N SER A 143 0.98 15.20 7.99
CA SER A 143 -0.40 15.72 8.03
C SER A 143 -1.11 15.65 6.68
N VAL A 144 -0.37 15.38 5.59
CA VAL A 144 -0.91 15.20 4.24
C VAL A 144 -1.98 14.11 4.24
N SER A 145 -3.17 14.44 3.74
CA SER A 145 -4.30 13.50 3.66
C SER A 145 -4.29 12.66 2.40
N ARG A 146 -3.69 13.13 1.29
CA ARG A 146 -3.63 12.38 0.02
C ARG A 146 -2.29 12.53 -0.69
N ILE A 147 -1.67 11.40 -1.01
CA ILE A 147 -0.47 11.30 -1.83
C ILE A 147 -0.81 10.59 -3.15
N MET A 148 -0.43 11.19 -4.27
CA MET A 148 -0.60 10.62 -5.61
C MET A 148 0.76 10.34 -6.23
N ILE A 149 1.03 9.09 -6.57
CA ILE A 149 2.23 8.70 -7.31
C ILE A 149 1.89 8.70 -8.80
N ILE A 150 2.55 9.56 -9.56
CA ILE A 150 2.33 9.73 -11.00
C ILE A 150 3.39 8.91 -11.73
N ALA A 151 2.95 7.79 -12.28
CA ALA A 151 3.77 6.88 -13.06
C ALA A 151 3.81 7.30 -14.55
N SER A 152 4.94 7.03 -15.20
CA SER A 152 5.11 7.28 -16.64
C SER A 152 4.26 6.37 -17.51
N ASP A 153 4.03 5.14 -17.04
CA ASP A 153 3.39 4.07 -17.80
C ASP A 153 2.79 3.03 -16.83
N GLU A 154 2.06 2.08 -17.40
CA GLU A 154 1.38 1.03 -16.64
C GLU A 154 2.34 0.10 -15.90
N VAL A 155 3.54 -0.13 -16.44
CA VAL A 155 4.54 -1.02 -15.81
C VAL A 155 5.03 -0.42 -14.50
N ILE A 156 5.38 0.87 -14.52
CA ILE A 156 5.78 1.60 -13.31
C ILE A 156 4.63 1.70 -12.32
N ARG A 157 3.41 2.04 -12.78
CA ARG A 157 2.22 2.07 -11.93
C ARG A 157 2.02 0.73 -11.23
N ASP A 158 2.05 -0.38 -11.96
CA ASP A 158 1.79 -1.70 -11.42
C ASP A 158 2.88 -2.14 -10.43
N GLN A 159 4.15 -1.77 -10.66
CA GLN A 159 5.24 -1.99 -9.70
C GLN A 159 5.04 -1.19 -8.40
N VAL A 160 4.59 0.06 -8.50
CA VAL A 160 4.25 0.89 -7.31
C VAL A 160 3.11 0.25 -6.54
N LEU A 161 2.01 -0.09 -7.23
CA LEU A 161 0.85 -0.72 -6.61
C LEU A 161 1.23 -2.04 -5.92
N ALA A 162 2.07 -2.87 -6.55
CA ALA A 162 2.59 -4.10 -5.95
C ALA A 162 3.32 -3.86 -4.62
N CYS A 163 4.07 -2.76 -4.48
CA CYS A 163 4.73 -2.40 -3.22
C CYS A 163 3.73 -1.93 -2.17
N LEU A 164 2.73 -1.12 -2.57
CA LEU A 164 1.69 -0.60 -1.67
C LEU A 164 0.77 -1.70 -1.11
N ILE A 165 0.59 -2.82 -1.81
CA ILE A 165 -0.29 -3.93 -1.41
C ILE A 165 0.45 -5.16 -0.84
N ASN A 166 1.79 -5.15 -0.77
CA ASN A 166 2.59 -6.34 -0.44
C ASN A 166 2.21 -7.01 0.91
N LYS A 167 1.77 -6.23 1.89
CA LYS A 167 1.28 -6.68 3.21
C LYS A 167 -0.23 -6.51 3.36
N ALA A 168 -0.97 -6.23 2.30
CA ALA A 168 -2.43 -6.08 2.36
C ALA A 168 -3.15 -7.37 2.81
N TRP A 169 -2.60 -8.54 2.45
CA TRP A 169 -3.09 -9.83 2.95
C TRP A 169 -3.04 -9.91 4.48
N LEU A 170 -1.99 -9.35 5.08
CA LEU A 170 -1.84 -9.33 6.53
C LEU A 170 -2.82 -8.34 7.17
N ARG A 171 -3.08 -7.20 6.51
CA ARG A 171 -4.11 -6.25 6.96
C ARG A 171 -5.50 -6.87 6.98
N LEU A 172 -5.85 -7.70 6.00
CA LEU A 172 -7.10 -8.47 6.02
C LEU A 172 -7.19 -9.38 7.25
N LEU A 173 -6.12 -10.13 7.55
CA LEU A 173 -6.10 -11.02 8.71
C LEU A 173 -6.20 -10.24 10.03
N GLN A 174 -5.44 -9.16 10.16
CA GLN A 174 -5.48 -8.28 11.33
C GLN A 174 -6.86 -7.62 11.49
N GLY A 175 -7.53 -7.26 10.39
CA GLY A 175 -8.88 -6.69 10.44
C GLY A 175 -9.92 -7.67 10.99
N VAL A 176 -9.83 -8.94 10.63
CA VAL A 176 -10.67 -9.98 11.25
C VAL A 176 -10.34 -10.16 12.73
N ARG A 177 -9.05 -10.07 13.13
CA ARG A 177 -8.67 -10.09 14.56
C ARG A 177 -9.34 -8.94 15.32
N VAL A 178 -9.38 -7.73 14.74
CA VAL A 178 -10.10 -6.59 15.32
C VAL A 178 -11.61 -6.84 15.39
N LEU A 179 -12.22 -7.52 14.41
CA LEU A 179 -13.62 -7.92 14.51
C LEU A 179 -13.86 -8.87 15.68
N HIS A 180 -12.97 -9.84 15.91
CA HIS A 180 -13.06 -10.72 17.09
C HIS A 180 -12.93 -9.95 18.40
N GLU A 181 -11.99 -9.01 18.50
CA GLU A 181 -11.84 -8.12 19.67
C GLU A 181 -13.09 -7.26 19.93
N ARG A 182 -13.87 -6.95 18.88
CA ARG A 182 -15.16 -6.22 18.97
C ARG A 182 -16.37 -7.14 19.24
N GLY A 183 -16.15 -8.44 19.45
CA GLY A 183 -17.18 -9.43 19.79
C GLY A 183 -17.88 -10.08 18.59
N PHE A 184 -17.33 -9.97 17.38
CA PHE A 184 -17.84 -10.68 16.19
C PHE A 184 -17.16 -12.05 16.04
N GLU A 185 -17.23 -12.90 17.08
CA GLU A 185 -16.49 -14.17 17.15
C GLU A 185 -16.98 -15.22 16.13
N GLY A 186 -18.14 -14.99 15.50
CA GLY A 186 -18.68 -15.80 14.40
C GLY A 186 -17.96 -15.63 13.05
N VAL A 187 -17.11 -14.60 12.90
CA VAL A 187 -16.38 -14.38 11.64
C VAL A 187 -15.32 -15.47 11.42
N ARG A 188 -15.32 -16.07 10.23
CA ARG A 188 -14.43 -17.13 9.79
C ARG A 188 -13.61 -16.70 8.58
N VAL A 189 -12.39 -17.20 8.53
CA VAL A 189 -11.44 -17.04 7.43
C VAL A 189 -11.15 -18.39 6.79
N TRP A 190 -11.07 -18.41 5.46
CA TRP A 190 -10.61 -19.55 4.67
C TRP A 190 -9.60 -19.10 3.61
N ALA A 191 -8.33 -19.44 3.79
CA ALA A 191 -7.25 -19.00 2.90
C ALA A 191 -6.76 -20.14 1.99
N GLY A 192 -6.48 -19.86 0.73
CA GLY A 192 -6.03 -20.86 -0.24
C GLY A 192 -5.53 -20.23 -1.54
N PHE A 193 -5.60 -20.97 -2.65
CA PHE A 193 -5.21 -20.47 -3.97
C PHE A 193 -6.40 -20.40 -4.94
N GLY A 194 -6.41 -19.38 -5.79
CA GLY A 194 -7.40 -19.24 -6.86
C GLY A 194 -7.12 -20.17 -8.06
N PRO A 195 -8.11 -20.39 -8.96
CA PRO A 195 -7.97 -21.28 -10.12
C PRO A 195 -6.84 -20.91 -11.09
N VAL A 196 -6.52 -19.61 -11.17
CA VAL A 196 -5.50 -19.04 -12.06
C VAL A 196 -4.14 -18.84 -11.38
N GLY A 197 -3.97 -19.41 -10.17
CA GLY A 197 -2.81 -19.15 -9.33
C GLY A 197 -2.92 -17.82 -8.58
N GLY A 198 -2.29 -17.74 -7.41
CA GLY A 198 -2.35 -16.58 -6.51
C GLY A 198 -3.14 -16.86 -5.24
N TRP A 199 -2.64 -16.31 -4.13
CA TRP A 199 -3.27 -16.43 -2.82
C TRP A 199 -4.68 -15.84 -2.85
N ARG A 200 -5.60 -16.39 -2.07
CA ARG A 200 -6.93 -15.83 -1.84
C ARG A 200 -7.36 -16.06 -0.42
N ILE A 201 -8.25 -15.21 0.04
CA ILE A 201 -8.89 -15.33 1.35
C ILE A 201 -10.39 -15.11 1.20
N GLN A 202 -11.15 -16.06 1.75
CA GLN A 202 -12.57 -15.94 1.93
C GLN A 202 -12.87 -15.53 3.36
N ILE A 203 -13.69 -14.49 3.54
CA ILE A 203 -14.16 -14.03 4.86
C ILE A 203 -15.67 -14.24 4.90
N THR A 204 -16.13 -14.99 5.89
CA THR A 204 -17.53 -15.43 5.99
C THR A 204 -17.97 -15.52 7.45
N ASP A 205 -19.24 -15.83 7.69
CA ASP A 205 -19.76 -16.16 9.02
C ASP A 205 -19.80 -17.69 9.22
N VAL A 206 -19.78 -18.12 10.48
CA VAL A 206 -19.83 -19.50 10.97
C VAL A 206 -20.95 -20.34 10.33
N ASP A 207 -22.13 -19.75 10.05
CA ASP A 207 -23.27 -20.48 9.43
C ASP A 207 -22.97 -20.94 8.01
N TYR A 208 -21.99 -20.30 7.38
CA TYR A 208 -21.58 -20.61 6.03
C TYR A 208 -20.36 -21.53 5.98
N MET A 209 -20.03 -22.19 7.08
CA MET A 209 -19.10 -23.31 7.06
C MET A 209 -19.83 -24.61 6.67
N LYS A 210 -19.11 -25.54 6.04
CA LYS A 210 -19.57 -26.90 5.73
C LYS A 210 -18.52 -27.91 6.18
N LYS A 211 -18.97 -28.98 6.83
CA LYS A 211 -18.12 -30.13 7.16
C LYS A 211 -17.81 -30.90 5.88
N LEU A 212 -16.54 -31.24 5.66
CA LEU A 212 -16.17 -32.14 4.56
C LEU A 212 -16.58 -33.59 4.90
N PRO A 213 -17.07 -34.37 3.93
CA PRO A 213 -17.44 -35.77 4.15
C PRO A 213 -16.29 -36.56 4.78
N ASP A 214 -16.61 -37.44 5.73
CA ASP A 214 -15.67 -38.35 6.39
C ASP A 214 -14.43 -37.66 7.03
N SER A 215 -14.56 -36.40 7.47
CA SER A 215 -13.50 -35.64 8.13
C SER A 215 -14.03 -34.72 9.23
N GLU A 216 -13.16 -34.29 10.16
CA GLU A 216 -13.49 -33.22 11.14
C GLU A 216 -13.21 -31.80 10.60
N ILE A 217 -12.95 -31.66 9.31
CA ILE A 217 -12.56 -30.39 8.70
C ILE A 217 -13.79 -29.62 8.23
N TYR A 218 -13.83 -28.34 8.57
CA TYR A 218 -14.83 -27.41 8.08
C TYR A 218 -14.21 -26.42 7.10
N ILE A 219 -14.89 -26.22 5.98
CA ILE A 219 -14.48 -25.28 4.94
C ILE A 219 -15.59 -24.27 4.67
N ALA A 220 -15.25 -23.12 4.11
CA ALA A 220 -16.27 -22.19 3.67
C ALA A 220 -17.14 -22.83 2.58
N ARG A 221 -18.47 -22.62 2.66
CA ARG A 221 -19.42 -22.95 1.58
C ARG A 221 -19.04 -22.17 0.32
N GLU A 222 -19.51 -22.69 -0.81
CA GLU A 222 -19.32 -22.27 -2.21
C GLU A 222 -18.62 -20.92 -2.47
N TYR A 223 -17.83 -20.90 -3.53
CA TYR A 223 -17.15 -19.70 -4.00
C TYR A 223 -18.17 -18.60 -4.35
N ARG A 224 -18.33 -17.61 -3.46
CA ARG A 224 -19.08 -16.38 -3.76
C ARG A 224 -18.12 -15.19 -3.75
N SER A 225 -18.15 -14.40 -4.82
CA SER A 225 -17.21 -13.30 -5.07
C SER A 225 -17.29 -12.18 -4.04
N ASP A 226 -18.47 -11.96 -3.45
CA ASP A 226 -18.70 -11.01 -2.33
C ASP A 226 -17.97 -11.42 -1.04
N ARG A 227 -17.34 -12.59 -1.02
CA ARG A 227 -16.63 -13.12 0.15
C ARG A 227 -15.15 -13.27 -0.08
N VAL A 228 -14.64 -12.99 -1.27
CA VAL A 228 -13.27 -13.30 -1.68
C VAL A 228 -12.49 -12.00 -1.89
N TYR A 229 -11.44 -11.81 -1.09
CA TYR A 229 -10.80 -10.51 -0.91
C TYR A 229 -9.37 -10.45 -1.50
N TRP A 230 -9.09 -11.17 -2.59
CA TRP A 230 -7.81 -11.03 -3.29
C TRP A 230 -7.94 -11.19 -4.81
N ASN A 231 -7.29 -10.29 -5.54
CA ASN A 231 -7.10 -10.36 -7.00
C ASN A 231 -5.62 -10.07 -7.34
N ARG A 232 -5.24 -10.13 -8.62
CA ARG A 232 -3.85 -9.88 -9.07
C ARG A 232 -3.33 -8.47 -8.73
N TRP A 233 -4.21 -7.56 -8.31
CA TRP A 233 -3.92 -6.17 -7.96
C TRP A 233 -4.03 -5.91 -6.44
N GLY A 234 -4.19 -6.96 -5.62
CA GLY A 234 -4.17 -6.88 -4.16
C GLY A 234 -5.47 -7.33 -3.50
N ALA A 235 -5.62 -6.92 -2.24
CA ALA A 235 -6.83 -7.18 -1.47
C ALA A 235 -7.85 -6.07 -1.66
N GLN A 236 -9.09 -6.38 -1.99
CA GLN A 236 -10.16 -5.38 -2.16
C GLN A 236 -11.39 -5.79 -1.36
N VAL A 237 -11.91 -4.88 -0.53
CA VAL A 237 -13.17 -5.03 0.21
C VAL A 237 -14.18 -4.06 -0.40
N GLY A 238 -15.23 -4.59 -1.04
CA GLY A 238 -16.15 -3.79 -1.83
C GLY A 238 -15.43 -3.08 -2.99
N LYS A 239 -15.49 -1.75 -3.02
CA LYS A 239 -14.74 -0.92 -3.98
C LYS A 239 -13.37 -0.47 -3.47
N THR A 240 -13.04 -0.72 -2.21
CA THR A 240 -11.85 -0.16 -1.54
C THR A 240 -10.67 -1.11 -1.63
N LEU A 241 -9.55 -0.65 -2.21
CA LEU A 241 -8.29 -1.37 -2.20
C LEU A 241 -7.65 -1.29 -0.81
N ILE A 242 -7.32 -2.45 -0.25
CA ILE A 242 -6.55 -2.58 0.98
C ILE A 242 -5.07 -2.47 0.64
N THR A 243 -4.39 -1.58 1.33
CA THR A 243 -2.94 -1.34 1.18
C THR A 243 -2.25 -1.62 2.51
N ASN A 244 -0.93 -1.52 2.57
CA ASN A 244 -0.18 -1.66 3.82
C ASN A 244 -0.51 -0.55 4.84
N LEU A 245 -1.09 0.56 4.39
CA LEU A 245 -1.52 1.69 5.22
C LEU A 245 -2.91 1.54 5.80
N THR A 246 -3.77 0.72 5.19
CA THR A 246 -5.10 0.48 5.73
C THR A 246 -4.95 -0.19 7.09
N THR A 247 -5.44 0.48 8.14
CA THR A 247 -5.31 -0.02 9.50
C THR A 247 -6.21 -1.24 9.70
N PRO A 248 -5.86 -2.15 10.62
CA PRO A 248 -6.74 -3.26 10.97
C PRO A 248 -8.17 -2.82 11.37
N GLY A 249 -8.29 -1.67 12.05
CA GLY A 249 -9.58 -1.07 12.40
C GLY A 249 -10.42 -0.70 11.18
N GLU A 250 -9.84 -0.03 10.19
CA GLU A 250 -10.55 0.32 8.96
C GLU A 250 -10.90 -0.90 8.12
N VAL A 251 -10.03 -1.91 8.08
CA VAL A 251 -10.36 -3.18 7.42
C VAL A 251 -11.59 -3.80 8.09
N ALA A 252 -11.65 -3.81 9.42
CA ALA A 252 -12.82 -4.30 10.16
C ALA A 252 -14.09 -3.51 9.81
N ASP A 253 -14.01 -2.18 9.77
CA ASP A 253 -15.13 -1.31 9.40
C ASP A 253 -15.60 -1.56 7.95
N LEU A 254 -14.67 -1.68 7.01
CA LEU A 254 -14.95 -2.02 5.61
C LEU A 254 -15.64 -3.39 5.48
N LEU A 255 -15.16 -4.40 6.20
CA LEU A 255 -15.75 -5.74 6.17
C LEU A 255 -17.19 -5.73 6.69
N LEU A 256 -17.49 -5.00 7.77
CA LEU A 256 -18.86 -4.88 8.28
C LEU A 256 -19.78 -4.08 7.35
N GLY A 257 -19.24 -3.04 6.71
CA GLY A 257 -19.99 -2.20 5.78
C GLY A 257 -20.36 -2.92 4.49
N GLU A 258 -19.41 -3.67 3.91
CA GLU A 258 -19.60 -4.36 2.62
C GLU A 258 -20.20 -5.77 2.79
N VAL A 259 -20.14 -6.34 3.99
CA VAL A 259 -20.63 -7.69 4.29
C VAL A 259 -21.50 -7.68 5.56
N PRO A 260 -22.70 -7.10 5.53
CA PRO A 260 -23.49 -6.85 6.74
C PRO A 260 -23.84 -8.12 7.54
N TYR A 261 -23.89 -9.29 6.90
CA TYR A 261 -24.15 -10.55 7.61
C TYR A 261 -23.01 -10.98 8.54
N LEU A 262 -21.79 -10.44 8.39
CA LEU A 262 -20.68 -10.66 9.35
C LEU A 262 -20.96 -9.98 10.70
N ALA A 263 -21.90 -9.04 10.77
CA ALA A 263 -22.24 -8.32 12.00
C ALA A 263 -23.05 -9.17 13.00
N GLN A 264 -23.32 -10.44 12.69
CA GLN A 264 -23.96 -11.35 13.62
C GLN A 264 -23.03 -11.65 14.80
N LYS A 265 -23.42 -11.19 15.99
CA LYS A 265 -22.69 -11.52 17.22
C LYS A 265 -23.00 -12.95 17.63
N LYS A 266 -22.04 -13.83 17.42
CA LYS A 266 -22.01 -15.22 17.89
C LYS A 266 -20.77 -15.41 18.73
N SER A 267 -20.78 -16.40 19.62
CA SER A 267 -19.63 -16.71 20.46
C SER A 267 -18.93 -17.97 19.98
N ASP A 268 -17.63 -17.87 19.76
CA ASP A 268 -16.76 -19.00 19.47
C ASP A 268 -15.32 -18.67 19.94
N PRO A 269 -15.09 -18.63 21.27
CA PRO A 269 -13.81 -18.20 21.82
C PRO A 269 -12.66 -19.15 21.45
N GLU A 270 -12.95 -20.43 21.19
CA GLU A 270 -11.94 -21.39 20.72
C GLU A 270 -11.43 -21.02 19.33
N TYR A 271 -12.33 -20.65 18.41
CA TYR A 271 -11.92 -20.15 17.10
C TYR A 271 -11.12 -18.86 17.23
N VAL A 272 -11.52 -17.93 18.10
CA VAL A 272 -10.81 -16.66 18.31
C VAL A 272 -9.38 -16.91 18.80
N VAL A 273 -9.18 -17.79 19.79
CA VAL A 273 -7.84 -18.16 20.29
C VAL A 273 -7.00 -18.79 19.17
N TRP A 274 -7.57 -19.74 18.42
CA TRP A 274 -6.89 -20.34 17.28
C TRP A 274 -6.50 -19.30 16.23
N TYR A 275 -7.39 -18.37 15.92
CA TYR A 275 -7.18 -17.33 14.92
C TYR A 275 -6.11 -16.33 15.34
N GLN A 276 -6.10 -15.90 16.60
CA GLN A 276 -5.04 -15.04 17.13
C GLN A 276 -3.66 -15.70 17.03
N ALA A 277 -3.58 -17.00 17.32
CA ALA A 277 -2.33 -17.76 17.15
C ALA A 277 -1.91 -17.85 15.67
N LEU A 278 -2.87 -18.10 14.76
CA LEU A 278 -2.61 -18.11 13.31
C LEU A 278 -2.01 -16.78 12.85
N VAL A 279 -2.68 -15.66 13.18
CA VAL A 279 -2.24 -14.32 12.76
C VAL A 279 -0.85 -14.01 13.33
N SER A 280 -0.59 -14.36 14.59
CA SER A 280 0.72 -14.13 15.22
C SER A 280 1.86 -14.88 14.51
N VAL A 281 1.61 -16.13 14.07
CA VAL A 281 2.60 -16.91 13.30
C VAL A 281 2.81 -16.31 11.90
N CYS A 282 1.72 -15.92 11.22
CA CYS A 282 1.80 -15.22 9.93
C CYS A 282 2.57 -13.90 10.01
N GLU A 283 2.36 -13.12 11.08
CA GLU A 283 3.09 -11.87 11.36
C GLU A 283 4.58 -12.15 11.55
N GLY A 284 4.94 -13.12 12.40
CA GLY A 284 6.33 -13.43 12.70
C GLY A 284 7.12 -14.00 11.51
N LEU A 285 6.45 -14.74 10.62
CA LEU A 285 7.07 -15.33 9.42
C LEU A 285 6.96 -14.44 8.17
N GLU A 286 6.20 -13.36 8.24
CA GLU A 286 5.78 -12.55 7.08
C GLU A 286 5.24 -13.42 5.91
N ALA A 287 4.44 -14.43 6.25
CA ALA A 287 4.00 -15.43 5.30
C ALA A 287 2.49 -15.68 5.35
N GLN A 288 1.91 -15.84 4.16
CA GLN A 288 0.48 -16.08 3.97
C GLN A 288 0.07 -17.49 4.45
N PRO A 289 -1.09 -17.61 5.11
CA PRO A 289 -1.68 -18.90 5.39
C PRO A 289 -2.35 -19.45 4.13
N TRP A 290 -2.31 -20.76 3.91
CA TRP A 290 -2.99 -21.41 2.80
C TRP A 290 -3.40 -22.82 3.18
N THR A 291 -4.44 -23.33 2.53
CA THR A 291 -4.83 -24.73 2.60
C THR A 291 -4.84 -25.32 1.18
N SER A 292 -4.48 -26.60 1.03
CA SER A 292 -4.56 -27.26 -0.27
C SER A 292 -6.02 -27.49 -0.67
N SER A 293 -6.22 -27.74 -1.96
CA SER A 293 -7.55 -28.01 -2.54
C SER A 293 -8.23 -29.21 -1.89
N ASP A 294 -9.54 -29.32 -2.16
CA ASP A 294 -10.51 -30.31 -1.68
C ASP A 294 -10.13 -31.81 -1.86
N TRP A 295 -8.93 -32.12 -2.36
CA TRP A 295 -8.48 -33.44 -2.82
C TRP A 295 -7.25 -33.99 -2.10
N VAL A 296 -6.61 -33.17 -1.26
CA VAL A 296 -5.49 -33.59 -0.40
C VAL A 296 -5.80 -33.07 0.99
N THR A 297 -5.74 -33.95 1.98
CA THR A 297 -5.91 -33.59 3.40
C THR A 297 -4.53 -33.34 4.00
N PRO A 298 -3.98 -32.11 3.94
CA PRO A 298 -2.74 -31.81 4.62
C PRO A 298 -3.00 -31.92 6.14
N PRO A 299 -1.95 -32.08 6.95
CA PRO A 299 -2.08 -32.16 8.40
C PRO A 299 -2.62 -30.87 9.05
N GLY A 300 -2.83 -29.80 8.28
CA GLY A 300 -3.31 -28.49 8.72
C GLY A 300 -3.20 -27.44 7.62
N TRP A 301 -3.21 -26.17 8.00
CA TRP A 301 -2.94 -25.03 7.12
C TRP A 301 -1.44 -24.83 6.94
N GLY A 302 -0.98 -24.66 5.71
CA GLY A 302 0.38 -24.21 5.45
C GLY A 302 0.53 -22.72 5.77
N ILE A 303 1.70 -22.31 6.28
CA ILE A 303 2.10 -20.90 6.38
C ILE A 303 3.44 -20.78 5.67
N GLY A 304 3.44 -20.07 4.53
CA GLY A 304 4.57 -20.10 3.60
C GLY A 304 4.91 -21.53 3.17
N GLN A 305 6.21 -21.84 3.04
CA GLN A 305 6.70 -23.18 2.65
C GLN A 305 7.17 -24.04 3.84
N LYS A 306 7.11 -23.54 5.08
CA LYS A 306 7.92 -24.09 6.19
C LYS A 306 7.14 -24.55 7.40
N VAL A 307 5.89 -24.12 7.58
CA VAL A 307 5.11 -24.40 8.78
C VAL A 307 3.75 -24.98 8.42
N VAL A 308 3.36 -26.02 9.15
CA VAL A 308 2.00 -26.53 9.18
C VAL A 308 1.38 -26.06 10.50
N PHE A 309 0.30 -25.32 10.40
CA PHE A 309 -0.54 -24.83 11.49
C PHE A 309 -1.77 -25.72 11.62
N PRO A 310 -2.26 -26.08 12.82
CA PRO A 310 -3.40 -26.97 12.98
C PRO A 310 -4.67 -26.42 12.31
N TYR A 311 -5.59 -27.30 11.91
CA TYR A 311 -6.91 -26.88 11.44
C TYR A 311 -7.66 -26.05 12.49
N PRO A 312 -8.56 -25.13 12.07
CA PRO A 312 -9.44 -24.44 12.99
C PRO A 312 -10.32 -25.43 13.76
N PRO A 313 -10.69 -25.11 15.01
CA PRO A 313 -11.66 -25.91 15.76
C PRO A 313 -12.99 -25.97 15.01
N ALA A 314 -13.79 -26.99 15.32
CA ALA A 314 -15.13 -27.13 14.76
C ALA A 314 -15.96 -25.87 15.07
N PRO A 315 -16.63 -25.27 14.06
CA PRO A 315 -17.53 -24.15 14.23
C PRO A 315 -18.54 -24.37 15.37
N LYS A 316 -18.60 -23.44 16.33
CA LYS A 316 -19.67 -23.38 17.35
C LYS A 316 -20.62 -22.24 17.01
N GLY A 317 -21.92 -22.53 17.01
CA GLY A 317 -23.00 -21.59 16.70
C GLY A 317 -23.76 -21.18 17.94
#